data_AF-A0A2E5PHU4-F1
#
_entry.id   AF-A0A2E5PHU4-F1
#
_cell.length_a   1.000
_cell.length_b   1.000
_cell.length_c   1.000
_cell.angle_alpha   90.00
_cell.angle_beta   90.00
_cell.angle_gamma   90.00
#
_symmetry.space_group_name_H-M   'P 1'
#
loop_
_entity.id
_entity.type
_entity.pdbx_description
1 polymer ?
#
loop_
_entity_poly.entity_id
_entity_poly.type
_entity_poly.pdbx_seq_one_letter_code
_entity_poly.pdbx_strand_id
1 'polypeptide(L)'
;MSDVQHDRFGNPFAAGVPYARGDFIGGTADDLRKLGHAWSMIRKRIGEGSAGEVFNFSGLERRFEMPANETTPLDDELAPALLNDRLRSLGLEHMGADAERHEMMMFNRQTAAILTATLVMVAPGDTVIGVSPTYSHPCVIRAVKRAGAKFVDTVGVTAFSEALDAARAAGETVSVVALTRLAVSYEIMPQRDIEKVIALARAAGAKILVDDAGGARVGPAIFDQPKSLEFDVDIASTGLDKYGTIGPRLGLLAGDARLVADIQATAFELGVEARPMLYPAVVHSLAQYDPQRVRDLVTSTQEITEVMKSRFGNRVLETPVTAQLKGEDILEMAMERAGIVERPAMPIEATAGLAMAMARDHGILSVHLAGLPPGTSALLFKFIPPETLGRFGGAERFVDAVDQSIDTLAAAIGDPAALRSLLFGDVAAA
;
A
#
# COMPACT_ATOMS: atom_id res chain seq x y z
N MET A 1 17.53 2.33 -21.82
CA MET A 1 16.30 1.56 -22.07
C MET A 1 16.24 0.54 -20.96
N SER A 2 15.24 0.60 -20.08
CA SER A 2 15.13 -0.37 -18.99
C SER A 2 14.91 -1.75 -19.59
N ASP A 3 15.66 -2.76 -19.16
CA ASP A 3 15.39 -4.15 -19.54
C ASP A 3 13.92 -4.46 -19.28
N VAL A 4 13.25 -5.00 -20.29
CA VAL A 4 11.87 -5.46 -20.15
C VAL A 4 11.91 -6.64 -19.19
N GLN A 5 11.31 -6.48 -18.02
CA GLN A 5 11.17 -7.57 -17.05
C GLN A 5 10.16 -8.59 -17.57
N HIS A 6 10.39 -9.86 -17.25
CA HIS A 6 9.55 -10.97 -17.65
C HIS A 6 9.10 -11.77 -16.42
N ASP A 7 7.92 -12.38 -16.50
CA ASP A 7 7.44 -13.34 -15.50
C ASP A 7 8.14 -14.72 -15.65
N ARG A 8 7.83 -15.68 -14.76
CA ARG A 8 8.41 -17.04 -14.81
C ARG A 8 8.06 -17.81 -16.10
N PHE A 9 7.04 -17.38 -16.84
CA PHE A 9 6.64 -17.96 -18.12
C PHE A 9 7.24 -17.23 -19.33
N GLY A 10 8.07 -16.21 -19.12
CA GLY A 10 8.69 -15.43 -20.18
C GLY A 10 7.75 -14.41 -20.82
N ASN A 11 6.64 -14.03 -20.17
CA ASN A 11 5.78 -12.96 -20.68
C ASN A 11 6.35 -11.60 -20.25
N PRO A 12 6.45 -10.62 -21.17
CA PRO A 12 6.95 -9.30 -20.83
C PRO A 12 5.96 -8.53 -19.96
N PHE A 13 6.47 -7.79 -18.99
CA PHE A 13 5.64 -6.92 -18.16
C PHE A 13 4.99 -5.81 -18.98
N ALA A 14 3.72 -5.54 -18.69
CA ALA A 14 2.98 -4.47 -19.36
C ALA A 14 3.46 -3.09 -18.88
N ALA A 15 3.36 -2.09 -19.74
CA ALA A 15 3.79 -0.73 -19.40
C ALA A 15 3.07 -0.21 -18.14
N GLY A 16 3.86 0.22 -17.15
CA GLY A 16 3.35 0.87 -15.93
C GLY A 16 2.90 -0.07 -14.81
N VAL A 17 3.02 -1.39 -14.97
CA VAL A 17 2.75 -2.38 -13.91
C VAL A 17 3.83 -3.48 -13.87
N PRO A 18 4.13 -4.05 -12.70
CA PRO A 18 5.20 -5.05 -12.55
C PRO A 18 4.71 -6.48 -12.85
N TYR A 19 3.93 -6.66 -13.92
CA TYR A 19 3.40 -7.98 -14.34
C TYR A 19 2.90 -7.95 -15.79
N ALA A 20 2.80 -9.12 -16.42
CA ALA A 20 2.20 -9.28 -17.73
C ALA A 20 0.66 -9.18 -17.67
N ARG A 21 0.05 -8.59 -18.70
CA ARG A 21 -1.41 -8.54 -18.90
C ARG A 21 -1.82 -9.51 -20.00
N GLY A 22 -3.05 -10.03 -19.91
CA GLY A 22 -3.58 -11.03 -20.84
C GLY A 22 -4.82 -10.54 -21.59
N ASP A 23 -5.49 -11.49 -22.27
CA ASP A 23 -6.62 -11.22 -23.16
C ASP A 23 -7.93 -10.89 -22.41
N PHE A 24 -8.02 -11.25 -21.13
CA PHE A 24 -9.16 -10.94 -20.27
C PHE A 24 -8.97 -9.60 -19.55
N ILE A 25 -7.80 -9.38 -18.97
CA ILE A 25 -7.44 -8.15 -18.23
C ILE A 25 -6.31 -7.42 -18.97
N GLY A 26 -6.66 -6.82 -20.11
CA GLY A 26 -5.72 -6.12 -20.99
C GLY A 26 -5.37 -4.71 -20.53
N GLY A 27 -6.23 -4.08 -19.73
CA GLY A 27 -5.98 -2.73 -19.21
C GLY A 27 -6.83 -2.31 -18.01
N THR A 28 -6.69 -1.05 -17.61
CA THR A 28 -7.40 -0.47 -16.46
C THR A 28 -8.93 -0.51 -16.62
N ALA A 29 -9.43 -0.44 -17.85
CA ALA A 29 -10.87 -0.55 -18.11
C ALA A 29 -11.42 -1.94 -17.70
N ASP A 30 -10.65 -3.00 -17.95
CA ASP A 30 -11.03 -4.35 -17.55
C ASP A 30 -10.92 -4.53 -16.02
N ASP A 31 -9.89 -3.94 -15.41
CA ASP A 31 -9.76 -3.88 -13.95
C ASP A 31 -10.98 -3.22 -13.27
N LEU A 32 -11.51 -2.14 -13.85
CA LEU A 32 -12.72 -1.46 -13.38
C LEU A 32 -13.97 -2.32 -13.59
N ARG A 33 -14.08 -3.01 -14.73
CA ARG A 33 -15.21 -3.93 -15.00
C ARG A 33 -15.25 -5.07 -13.98
N LYS A 34 -14.09 -5.69 -13.73
CA LYS A 34 -13.90 -6.71 -12.68
C LYS A 34 -14.32 -6.19 -11.31
N LEU A 35 -13.90 -4.97 -10.95
CA LEU A 35 -14.29 -4.36 -9.67
C LEU A 35 -15.80 -4.10 -9.59
N GLY A 36 -16.42 -3.68 -10.69
CA GLY A 36 -17.87 -3.54 -10.79
C GLY A 36 -18.61 -4.85 -10.48
N HIS A 37 -18.08 -5.99 -10.97
CA HIS A 37 -18.61 -7.30 -10.63
C HIS A 37 -18.37 -7.68 -9.16
N ALA A 38 -17.18 -7.44 -8.62
CA ALA A 38 -16.92 -7.66 -7.20
C ALA A 38 -17.90 -6.89 -6.30
N TRP A 39 -18.25 -5.65 -6.66
CA TRP A 39 -19.28 -4.89 -5.94
C TRP A 39 -20.67 -5.50 -6.05
N SER A 40 -21.03 -6.13 -7.17
CA SER A 40 -22.32 -6.82 -7.29
C SER A 40 -22.37 -8.06 -6.37
N MET A 41 -21.26 -8.81 -6.25
CA MET A 41 -21.13 -9.92 -5.30
C MET A 41 -21.28 -9.43 -3.85
N ILE A 42 -20.58 -8.37 -3.48
CA ILE A 42 -20.67 -7.77 -2.13
C ILE A 42 -22.11 -7.35 -1.83
N ARG A 43 -22.78 -6.66 -2.75
CA ARG A 43 -24.19 -6.26 -2.58
C ARG A 43 -25.11 -7.46 -2.40
N LYS A 44 -24.93 -8.51 -3.21
CA LYS A 44 -25.74 -9.73 -3.12
C LYS A 44 -25.60 -10.37 -1.74
N ARG A 45 -24.37 -10.55 -1.27
CA ARG A 45 -24.08 -11.12 0.06
C ARG A 45 -24.69 -10.29 1.19
N ILE A 46 -24.49 -8.97 1.18
CA ILE A 46 -25.09 -8.08 2.18
C ILE A 46 -26.63 -8.22 2.20
N GLY A 47 -27.26 -8.37 1.02
CA GLY A 47 -28.70 -8.59 0.89
C GLY A 47 -29.18 -9.94 1.47
N GLU A 48 -28.32 -10.95 1.54
CA GLU A 48 -28.61 -12.27 2.13
C GLU A 48 -28.48 -12.28 3.67
N GLY A 49 -28.10 -11.15 4.28
CA GLY A 49 -28.03 -10.99 5.74
C GLY A 49 -26.92 -11.83 6.38
N SER A 50 -27.19 -12.50 7.50
CA SER A 50 -26.19 -13.31 8.21
C SER A 50 -25.68 -14.51 7.41
N ALA A 51 -26.37 -14.92 6.34
CA ALA A 51 -25.91 -15.96 5.42
C ALA A 51 -24.86 -15.44 4.41
N GLY A 52 -24.82 -14.13 4.17
CA GLY A 52 -23.93 -13.47 3.22
C GLY A 52 -23.01 -12.46 3.89
N GLU A 53 -22.25 -12.91 4.88
CA GLU A 53 -21.24 -12.07 5.51
C GLU A 53 -20.08 -11.77 4.54
N VAL A 54 -19.53 -10.55 4.63
CA VAL A 54 -18.34 -10.12 3.88
C VAL A 54 -17.23 -9.82 4.87
N PHE A 55 -16.08 -10.46 4.67
CA PHE A 55 -14.92 -10.37 5.54
C PHE A 55 -13.80 -9.65 4.82
N ASN A 56 -13.39 -8.49 5.36
CA ASN A 56 -12.31 -7.70 4.79
C ASN A 56 -10.93 -8.25 5.20
N PHE A 57 -10.35 -9.09 4.34
CA PHE A 57 -8.99 -9.63 4.47
C PHE A 57 -8.00 -8.91 3.56
N SER A 58 -8.30 -7.69 3.10
CA SER A 58 -7.39 -6.93 2.23
C SER A 58 -6.14 -6.42 2.95
N GLY A 59 -6.13 -6.49 4.29
CA GLY A 59 -5.10 -5.90 5.15
C GLY A 59 -5.13 -4.37 5.17
N LEU A 60 -6.20 -3.76 4.65
CA LEU A 60 -6.38 -2.32 4.56
C LEU A 60 -7.73 -1.97 5.21
N GLU A 61 -7.68 -1.55 6.47
CA GLU A 61 -8.84 -1.09 7.23
C GLU A 61 -9.19 0.35 6.85
N ARG A 62 -9.57 0.55 5.58
CA ARG A 62 -9.98 1.84 5.01
C ARG A 62 -11.42 2.13 5.38
N ARG A 63 -11.66 2.85 6.47
CA ARG A 63 -13.01 3.18 6.88
C ARG A 63 -13.14 4.62 7.34
N PHE A 64 -14.35 5.15 7.17
CA PHE A 64 -14.80 6.34 7.86
C PHE A 64 -15.55 5.84 9.10
N GLU A 65 -14.84 5.72 10.21
CA GLU A 65 -15.41 5.33 11.49
C GLU A 65 -15.38 6.53 12.43
N MET A 66 -16.53 6.80 13.06
CA MET A 66 -16.65 7.80 14.10
C MET A 66 -17.06 7.11 15.41
N PRO A 67 -16.51 7.53 16.56
CA PRO A 67 -17.02 7.13 17.86
C PRO A 67 -18.54 7.34 17.95
N ALA A 68 -19.25 6.45 18.64
CA ALA A 68 -20.70 6.57 18.80
C ALA A 68 -21.15 7.87 19.48
N ASN A 69 -20.24 8.50 20.24
CA ASN A 69 -20.44 9.79 20.92
C ASN A 69 -19.77 10.97 20.19
N GLU A 70 -19.33 10.79 18.94
CA GLU A 70 -18.79 11.89 18.15
C GLU A 70 -19.89 12.91 17.83
N THR A 71 -19.63 14.16 18.19
CA THR A 71 -20.59 15.26 18.05
C THR A 71 -20.04 16.39 17.17
N THR A 72 -18.79 16.29 16.74
CA THR A 72 -18.19 17.26 15.82
C THR A 72 -18.94 17.24 14.49
N PRO A 73 -19.44 18.40 14.01
CA PRO A 73 -20.07 18.47 12.71
C PRO A 73 -19.12 18.03 11.59
N LEU A 74 -19.66 17.32 10.58
CA LEU A 74 -18.95 17.02 9.33
C LEU A 74 -18.97 18.24 8.41
N ASP A 75 -18.30 19.30 8.88
CA ASP A 75 -18.33 20.63 8.31
C ASP A 75 -16.90 21.15 8.18
N ASP A 76 -16.57 21.74 7.04
CA ASP A 76 -15.20 22.17 6.75
C ASP A 76 -14.76 23.40 7.55
N GLU A 77 -15.69 24.19 8.07
CA GLU A 77 -15.39 25.41 8.84
C GLU A 77 -15.37 25.12 10.34
N LEU A 78 -16.29 24.27 10.82
CA LEU A 78 -16.41 23.96 12.25
C LEU A 78 -15.47 22.85 12.71
N ALA A 79 -15.27 21.79 11.92
CA ALA A 79 -14.38 20.69 12.31
C ALA A 79 -12.94 21.13 12.62
N PRO A 80 -12.27 21.98 11.82
CA PRO A 80 -10.92 22.42 12.14
C PRO A 80 -10.91 23.32 13.37
N ALA A 81 -11.89 24.22 13.54
CA ALA A 81 -12.00 25.07 14.72
C ALA A 81 -12.12 24.26 16.03
N LEU A 82 -12.75 23.08 15.98
CA LEU A 82 -12.97 22.22 17.14
C LEU A 82 -11.87 21.18 17.38
N LEU A 83 -11.22 20.70 16.31
CA LEU A 83 -10.34 19.53 16.38
C LEU A 83 -8.87 19.81 16.11
N ASN A 84 -8.49 21.00 15.59
CA ASN A 84 -7.14 21.21 15.07
C ASN A 84 -6.04 20.96 16.12
N ASP A 85 -6.21 21.44 17.36
CA ASP A 85 -5.22 21.23 18.42
C ASP A 85 -5.04 19.74 18.75
N ARG A 86 -6.14 19.00 18.82
CA ARG A 86 -6.12 17.56 19.10
C ARG A 86 -5.55 16.77 17.93
N LEU A 87 -5.93 17.11 16.70
CA LEU A 87 -5.40 16.54 15.47
C LEU A 87 -3.89 16.74 15.39
N ARG A 88 -3.42 17.98 15.62
CA ARG A 88 -2.01 18.34 15.65
C ARG A 88 -1.26 17.52 16.68
N SER A 89 -1.74 17.51 17.93
CA SER A 89 -1.10 16.75 19.01
C SER A 89 -0.94 15.27 18.66
N LEU A 90 -2.03 14.62 18.22
CA LEU A 90 -2.01 13.20 17.87
C LEU A 90 -1.15 12.91 16.63
N GLY A 91 -1.19 13.79 15.63
CA GLY A 91 -0.42 13.64 14.39
C GLY A 91 1.08 13.75 14.64
N LEU A 92 1.50 14.74 15.43
CA LEU A 92 2.90 14.92 15.83
C LEU A 92 3.38 13.74 16.70
N GLU A 93 2.58 13.32 17.69
CA GLU A 93 2.90 12.15 18.52
C GLU A 93 3.08 10.88 17.68
N HIS A 94 2.18 10.65 16.72
CA HIS A 94 2.25 9.49 15.84
C HIS A 94 3.55 9.45 15.00
N MET A 95 4.03 10.62 14.58
CA MET A 95 5.25 10.74 13.78
C MET A 95 6.54 10.81 14.61
N GLY A 96 6.43 10.93 15.94
CA GLY A 96 7.58 11.13 16.84
C GLY A 96 8.17 12.53 16.75
N ALA A 97 7.31 13.54 16.52
CA ALA A 97 7.72 14.91 16.27
C ALA A 97 7.80 15.75 17.55
N ASP A 98 8.82 16.61 17.65
CA ASP A 98 8.90 17.70 18.63
C ASP A 98 7.90 18.83 18.30
N ALA A 99 6.93 19.07 19.18
CA ALA A 99 5.87 20.06 18.98
C ALA A 99 6.34 21.53 19.04
N GLU A 100 7.55 21.81 19.51
CA GLU A 100 8.14 23.17 19.49
C GLU A 100 8.80 23.50 18.15
N ARG A 101 9.19 22.48 17.38
CA ARG A 101 9.98 22.62 16.14
C ARG A 101 9.21 22.21 14.90
N HIS A 102 8.30 21.27 15.06
CA HIS A 102 7.61 20.63 13.96
C HIS A 102 6.17 21.06 13.85
N GLU A 103 5.68 21.02 12.61
CA GLU A 103 4.26 21.03 12.32
C GLU A 103 3.79 19.82 11.52
N MET A 104 2.47 19.68 11.42
CA MET A 104 1.84 18.66 10.60
C MET A 104 0.77 19.24 9.66
N MET A 105 0.54 18.53 8.56
CA MET A 105 -0.54 18.81 7.62
C MET A 105 -1.21 17.51 7.15
N MET A 106 -2.54 17.59 7.00
CA MET A 106 -3.36 16.55 6.39
C MET A 106 -3.57 16.78 4.89
N PHE A 107 -3.43 15.71 4.11
CA PHE A 107 -3.56 15.69 2.66
C PHE A 107 -4.65 14.73 2.21
N ASN A 108 -5.28 15.01 1.06
CA ASN A 108 -6.27 14.10 0.47
C ASN A 108 -5.69 12.69 0.23
N ARG A 109 -4.37 12.59 0.02
CA ARG A 109 -3.57 11.37 -0.13
C ARG A 109 -2.13 11.66 0.24
N GLN A 110 -1.42 10.64 0.72
CA GLN A 110 0.03 10.70 0.88
C GLN A 110 0.75 11.07 -0.44
N THR A 111 0.21 10.68 -1.59
CA THR A 111 0.74 11.08 -2.91
C THR A 111 0.73 12.60 -3.11
N ALA A 112 -0.29 13.30 -2.60
CA ALA A 112 -0.31 14.76 -2.64
C ALA A 112 0.76 15.36 -1.73
N ALA A 113 0.93 14.81 -0.53
CA ALA A 113 1.99 15.21 0.38
C ALA A 113 3.39 15.10 -0.24
N ILE A 114 3.70 13.95 -0.86
CA ILE A 114 4.99 13.75 -1.56
C ILE A 114 5.13 14.72 -2.73
N LEU A 115 4.06 14.97 -3.49
CA LEU A 115 4.08 15.92 -4.61
C LEU A 115 4.41 17.34 -4.15
N THR A 116 3.66 17.87 -3.19
CA THR A 116 3.82 19.26 -2.72
C THR A 116 5.15 19.46 -2.01
N ALA A 117 5.56 18.50 -1.18
CA ALA A 117 6.90 18.47 -0.59
C ALA A 117 8.00 18.57 -1.66
N THR A 118 7.90 17.75 -2.71
CA THR A 118 8.89 17.77 -3.79
C THR A 118 8.89 19.11 -4.53
N LEU A 119 7.72 19.67 -4.83
CA LEU A 119 7.60 20.97 -5.51
C LEU A 119 8.20 22.14 -4.71
N VAL A 120 8.14 22.07 -3.37
CA VAL A 120 8.73 23.08 -2.48
C VAL A 120 10.22 22.87 -2.28
N MET A 121 10.68 21.63 -2.19
CA MET A 121 12.06 21.31 -1.80
C MET A 121 13.04 21.22 -2.97
N VAL A 122 12.56 21.07 -4.21
CA VAL A 122 13.39 20.73 -5.37
C VAL A 122 13.30 21.82 -6.43
N ALA A 123 14.45 22.36 -6.84
CA ALA A 123 14.50 23.27 -7.98
C ALA A 123 14.54 22.50 -9.32
N PRO A 124 13.97 23.06 -10.41
CA PRO A 124 14.12 22.47 -11.73
C PRO A 124 15.59 22.29 -12.12
N GLY A 125 15.93 21.11 -12.64
CA GLY A 125 17.30 20.74 -13.02
C GLY A 125 18.13 20.10 -11.90
N ASP A 126 17.71 20.19 -10.64
CA ASP A 126 18.38 19.49 -9.53
C ASP A 126 18.21 17.96 -9.64
N THR A 127 19.03 17.24 -8.87
CA THR A 127 18.95 15.78 -8.72
C THR A 127 18.25 15.42 -7.41
N VAL A 128 17.29 14.50 -7.51
CA VAL A 128 16.68 13.79 -6.38
C VAL A 128 17.13 12.33 -6.41
N ILE A 129 17.69 11.85 -5.31
CA ILE A 129 18.09 10.45 -5.18
C ILE A 129 17.07 9.72 -4.30
N GLY A 130 16.37 8.75 -4.88
CA GLY A 130 15.51 7.82 -4.15
C GLY A 130 16.34 6.68 -3.56
N VAL A 131 16.05 6.28 -2.33
CA VAL A 131 16.72 5.16 -1.66
C VAL A 131 15.71 4.34 -0.88
N SER A 132 15.71 3.04 -1.14
CA SER A 132 14.71 2.10 -0.59
C SER A 132 15.27 0.67 -0.52
N PRO A 133 14.57 -0.28 0.13
CA PRO A 133 14.92 -1.70 0.10
C PRO A 133 14.79 -2.34 -1.28
N THR A 134 13.89 -1.85 -2.14
CA THR A 134 13.64 -2.45 -3.47
C THR A 134 13.51 -1.44 -4.59
N TYR A 135 12.61 -0.46 -4.47
CA TYR A 135 12.42 0.62 -5.43
C TYR A 135 11.57 1.73 -4.81
N SER A 136 11.76 2.96 -5.29
CA SER A 136 10.94 4.09 -4.87
C SER A 136 9.54 3.98 -5.46
N HIS A 137 8.50 4.30 -4.68
CA HIS A 137 7.14 4.24 -5.18
C HIS A 137 6.95 5.22 -6.36
N PRO A 138 6.18 4.86 -7.42
CA PRO A 138 5.99 5.73 -8.58
C PRO A 138 5.47 7.14 -8.29
N CYS A 139 4.89 7.41 -7.12
CA CYS A 139 4.53 8.78 -6.74
C CYS A 139 5.75 9.69 -6.58
N VAL A 140 6.87 9.19 -6.05
CA VAL A 140 8.12 9.95 -5.90
C VAL A 140 8.64 10.31 -7.30
N ILE A 141 8.80 9.32 -8.18
CA ILE A 141 9.27 9.50 -9.57
C ILE A 141 8.42 10.55 -10.30
N ARG A 142 7.09 10.45 -10.17
CA ARG A 142 6.14 11.36 -10.82
C ARG A 142 6.14 12.76 -10.19
N ALA A 143 6.50 12.91 -8.92
CA ALA A 143 6.64 14.20 -8.25
C ALA A 143 7.92 14.90 -8.74
N VAL A 144 9.06 14.19 -8.74
CA VAL A 144 10.35 14.70 -9.22
C VAL A 144 10.26 15.15 -10.68
N LYS A 145 9.62 14.34 -11.53
CA LYS A 145 9.37 14.72 -12.93
C LYS A 145 8.55 16.02 -13.06
N ARG A 146 7.56 16.24 -12.19
CA ARG A 146 6.73 17.46 -12.20
C ARG A 146 7.49 18.69 -11.68
N ALA A 147 8.44 18.50 -10.77
CA ALA A 147 9.36 19.54 -10.35
C ALA A 147 10.41 19.90 -11.43
N GLY A 148 10.45 19.17 -12.56
CA GLY A 148 11.45 19.39 -13.61
C GLY A 148 12.86 18.93 -13.20
N ALA A 149 12.96 18.00 -12.25
CA ALA A 149 14.22 17.50 -11.71
C ALA A 149 14.60 16.13 -12.27
N LYS A 150 15.88 15.76 -12.10
CA LYS A 150 16.42 14.44 -12.42
C LYS A 150 16.15 13.50 -11.25
N PHE A 151 15.72 12.27 -11.55
CA PHE A 151 15.56 11.22 -10.54
C PHE A 151 16.58 10.10 -10.73
N VAL A 152 17.23 9.69 -9.64
CA VAL A 152 18.10 8.51 -9.58
C VAL A 152 17.54 7.58 -8.51
N ASP A 153 17.05 6.40 -8.91
CA ASP A 153 16.54 5.41 -7.95
C ASP A 153 17.65 4.46 -7.53
N THR A 154 17.74 4.18 -6.23
CA THR A 154 18.80 3.34 -5.65
C THR A 154 18.24 2.34 -4.66
N VAL A 155 18.92 1.19 -4.56
CA VAL A 155 18.57 0.10 -3.66
C VAL A 155 19.65 -0.06 -2.62
N GLY A 156 19.31 0.20 -1.36
CA GLY A 156 20.23 0.14 -0.23
C GLY A 156 21.34 1.20 -0.24
N VAL A 157 22.17 1.16 0.81
CA VAL A 157 23.16 2.20 1.12
C VAL A 157 24.29 2.28 0.08
N THR A 158 24.73 1.14 -0.44
CA THR A 158 25.88 1.10 -1.38
C THR A 158 25.55 1.84 -2.67
N ALA A 159 24.45 1.47 -3.34
CA ALA A 159 24.02 2.13 -4.57
C ALA A 159 23.69 3.62 -4.34
N PHE A 160 23.14 3.95 -3.17
CA PHE A 160 22.91 5.34 -2.78
C PHE A 160 24.22 6.14 -2.66
N SER A 161 25.25 5.58 -2.01
CA SER A 161 26.56 6.23 -1.90
C SER A 161 27.21 6.44 -3.27
N GLU A 162 27.16 5.43 -4.14
CA GLU A 162 27.68 5.51 -5.51
C GLU A 162 26.94 6.59 -6.34
N ALA A 163 25.62 6.71 -6.17
CA ALA A 163 24.83 7.73 -6.85
C ALA A 163 25.17 9.16 -6.35
N LEU A 164 25.42 9.34 -5.05
CA LEU A 164 25.90 10.61 -4.50
C LEU A 164 27.26 11.00 -5.07
N ASP A 165 28.21 10.05 -5.13
CA ASP A 165 29.54 10.29 -5.69
C ASP A 165 29.48 10.62 -7.18
N ALA A 166 28.62 9.92 -7.93
CA ALA A 166 28.39 10.18 -9.35
C ALA A 166 27.78 11.58 -9.60
N ALA A 167 26.77 11.98 -8.81
CA ALA A 167 26.16 13.31 -8.90
C ALA A 167 27.20 14.41 -8.60
N ARG A 168 28.00 14.21 -7.54
CA ARG A 168 29.09 15.12 -7.17
C ARG A 168 30.13 15.25 -8.28
N ALA A 169 30.56 14.13 -8.87
CA ALA A 169 31.53 14.12 -9.97
C ALA A 169 31.00 14.81 -11.24
N ALA A 170 29.69 14.75 -11.47
CA ALA A 170 29.02 15.43 -12.56
C ALA A 170 28.74 16.93 -12.29
N GLY A 171 29.06 17.43 -11.09
CA GLY A 171 28.75 18.81 -10.68
C GLY A 171 27.25 19.06 -10.49
N GLU A 172 26.47 18.01 -10.23
CA GLU A 172 25.03 18.09 -9.98
C GLU A 172 24.73 18.48 -8.54
N THR A 173 23.69 19.28 -8.33
CA THR A 173 23.14 19.58 -7.01
C THR A 173 22.15 18.48 -6.62
N VAL A 174 22.44 17.74 -5.55
CA VAL A 174 21.47 16.83 -4.94
C VAL A 174 20.66 17.60 -3.89
N SER A 175 19.46 18.05 -4.24
CA SER A 175 18.65 18.88 -3.33
C SER A 175 17.83 18.06 -2.34
N VAL A 176 17.37 16.87 -2.75
CA VAL A 176 16.55 15.98 -1.91
C VAL A 176 16.98 14.52 -2.02
N VAL A 177 16.99 13.85 -0.87
CA VAL A 177 17.01 12.40 -0.75
C VAL A 177 15.62 11.92 -0.36
N ALA A 178 15.00 11.09 -1.20
CA ALA A 178 13.70 10.49 -0.94
C ALA A 178 13.90 9.09 -0.34
N LEU A 179 13.77 8.98 0.99
CA LEU A 179 14.00 7.74 1.74
C LEU A 179 12.69 6.97 1.91
N THR A 180 12.64 5.71 1.47
CA THR A 180 11.54 4.79 1.77
C THR A 180 12.00 3.74 2.76
N ARG A 181 11.43 3.73 3.97
CA ARG A 181 11.77 2.75 5.02
C ARG A 181 11.21 1.36 4.72
N LEU A 182 9.90 1.29 4.45
CA LEU A 182 9.17 0.08 4.12
C LEU A 182 8.68 0.15 2.69
N ALA A 183 9.23 -0.68 1.82
CA ALA A 183 8.81 -0.74 0.42
C ALA A 183 7.43 -1.40 0.27
N VAL A 184 6.80 -1.23 -0.91
CA VAL A 184 5.51 -1.88 -1.23
C VAL A 184 5.65 -3.42 -1.32
N SER A 185 6.86 -3.93 -1.50
CA SER A 185 7.22 -5.35 -1.36
C SER A 185 7.19 -5.86 0.08
N TYR A 186 6.98 -4.99 1.07
CA TYR A 186 7.09 -5.26 2.51
C TYR A 186 8.51 -5.59 3.00
N GLU A 187 9.52 -5.33 2.17
CA GLU A 187 10.90 -5.30 2.62
C GLU A 187 11.17 -4.01 3.42
N ILE A 188 11.86 -4.17 4.55
CA ILE A 188 12.19 -3.09 5.48
C ILE A 188 13.67 -2.75 5.38
N MET A 189 14.02 -1.47 5.36
CA MET A 189 15.40 -1.02 5.45
C MET A 189 15.88 -1.15 6.90
N PRO A 190 17.05 -1.76 7.16
CA PRO A 190 17.62 -1.80 8.51
C PRO A 190 17.86 -0.41 9.07
N GLN A 191 17.67 -0.21 10.38
CA GLN A 191 17.88 1.09 11.03
C GLN A 191 19.28 1.67 10.77
N ARG A 192 20.32 0.84 10.92
CA ARG A 192 21.72 1.24 10.65
C ARG A 192 21.90 1.81 9.25
N ASP A 193 21.19 1.24 8.28
CA ASP A 193 21.30 1.64 6.89
C ASP A 193 20.53 2.96 6.65
N ILE A 194 19.39 3.15 7.31
CA ILE A 194 18.67 4.44 7.35
C ILE A 194 19.55 5.55 7.93
N GLU A 195 20.17 5.31 9.09
CA GLU A 195 21.06 6.27 9.75
C GLU A 195 22.26 6.61 8.86
N LYS A 196 22.80 5.62 8.14
CA LYS A 196 23.91 5.84 7.21
C LYS A 196 23.49 6.68 6.01
N VAL A 197 22.31 6.44 5.44
CA VAL A 197 21.74 7.27 4.37
C VAL A 197 21.57 8.71 4.83
N ILE A 198 20.98 8.91 6.01
CA ILE A 198 20.77 10.24 6.60
C ILE A 198 22.11 10.98 6.75
N ALA A 199 23.12 10.34 7.34
CA ALA A 199 24.43 10.94 7.54
C ALA A 199 25.09 11.37 6.22
N LEU A 200 24.99 10.54 5.18
CA LEU A 200 25.51 10.83 3.85
C LEU A 200 24.73 11.98 3.17
N ALA A 201 23.41 11.99 3.29
CA ALA A 201 22.55 13.05 2.74
C ALA A 201 22.86 14.41 3.39
N ARG A 202 22.96 14.45 4.73
CA ARG A 202 23.35 15.65 5.49
C ARG A 202 24.74 16.15 5.08
N ALA A 203 25.72 15.25 4.93
CA ALA A 203 27.06 15.61 4.48
C ALA A 203 27.10 16.20 3.05
N ALA A 204 26.16 15.78 2.19
CA ALA A 204 25.96 16.34 0.86
C ALA A 204 25.15 17.66 0.85
N GLY A 205 24.63 18.10 2.01
CA GLY A 205 23.76 19.27 2.11
C GLY A 205 22.35 19.06 1.55
N ALA A 206 21.94 17.81 1.30
CA ALA A 206 20.63 17.48 0.78
C ALA A 206 19.58 17.48 1.89
N LYS A 207 18.35 17.91 1.56
CA LYS A 207 17.19 17.70 2.42
C LYS A 207 16.71 16.25 2.33
N ILE A 208 16.00 15.78 3.33
CA ILE A 208 15.54 14.39 3.46
C ILE A 208 14.02 14.38 3.59
N LEU A 209 13.37 13.73 2.63
CA LEU A 209 11.93 13.43 2.62
C LEU A 209 11.74 11.94 2.84
N VAL A 210 11.07 11.55 3.92
CA VAL A 210 10.75 10.14 4.20
C VAL A 210 9.36 9.78 3.66
N ASP A 211 9.29 8.86 2.69
CA ASP A 211 8.07 8.15 2.29
C ASP A 211 7.85 6.95 3.22
N ASP A 212 7.06 7.17 4.28
CA ASP A 212 6.83 6.20 5.34
C ASP A 212 5.40 5.65 5.34
N ALA A 213 4.91 5.36 4.13
CA ALA A 213 3.52 5.05 3.83
C ALA A 213 2.86 4.05 4.77
N GLY A 214 3.55 2.95 5.05
CA GLY A 214 3.20 1.94 6.06
C GLY A 214 4.29 1.76 7.12
N GLY A 215 5.51 2.19 6.82
CA GLY A 215 6.66 2.01 7.72
C GLY A 215 6.56 2.85 8.98
N ALA A 216 5.80 3.96 9.00
CA ALA A 216 5.63 4.77 10.21
C ALA A 216 4.94 4.00 11.35
N ARG A 217 4.25 2.90 11.02
CA ARG A 217 3.70 1.96 12.00
C ARG A 217 4.54 0.70 12.11
N VAL A 218 4.87 0.08 10.97
CA VAL A 218 5.54 -1.22 10.93
C VAL A 218 6.97 -1.16 11.49
N GLY A 219 7.74 -0.12 11.15
CA GLY A 219 9.10 0.05 11.65
C GLY A 219 9.15 0.08 13.18
N PRO A 220 8.43 1.00 13.84
CA PRO A 220 8.38 1.04 15.30
C PRO A 220 7.73 -0.17 15.95
N ALA A 221 6.60 -0.67 15.41
CA ALA A 221 5.85 -1.72 16.10
C ALA A 221 6.48 -3.11 15.97
N ILE A 222 7.08 -3.44 14.83
CA ILE A 222 7.57 -4.80 14.52
C ILE A 222 9.09 -4.90 14.61
N PHE A 223 9.81 -3.82 14.27
CA PHE A 223 11.27 -3.84 14.13
C PHE A 223 11.97 -2.93 15.16
N ASP A 224 11.23 -2.42 16.15
CA ASP A 224 11.71 -1.52 17.20
C ASP A 224 12.52 -0.32 16.68
N GLN A 225 12.21 0.13 15.46
CA GLN A 225 12.87 1.31 14.86
C GLN A 225 12.28 2.61 15.43
N PRO A 226 13.05 3.70 15.46
CA PRO A 226 12.52 5.02 15.76
C PRO A 226 11.34 5.43 14.85
N LYS A 227 10.41 6.23 15.36
CA LYS A 227 9.38 6.92 14.57
C LYS A 227 10.02 7.86 13.55
N SER A 228 9.29 8.22 12.51
CA SER A 228 9.87 8.88 11.33
C SER A 228 10.62 10.18 11.63
N LEU A 229 10.15 11.00 12.57
CA LEU A 229 10.78 12.27 12.97
C LEU A 229 11.65 12.17 14.22
N GLU A 230 11.83 10.97 14.78
CA GLU A 230 12.89 10.70 15.75
C GLU A 230 14.26 10.51 15.05
N PHE A 231 14.23 10.26 13.73
CA PHE A 231 15.40 10.40 12.87
C PHE A 231 15.66 11.88 12.53
N ASP A 232 16.93 12.22 12.29
CA ASP A 232 17.32 13.56 11.81
C ASP A 232 16.96 13.74 10.31
N VAL A 233 15.68 13.99 10.04
CA VAL A 233 15.11 14.22 8.70
C VAL A 233 14.29 15.51 8.67
N ASP A 234 14.08 16.10 7.49
CA ASP A 234 13.39 17.39 7.39
C ASP A 234 11.87 17.25 7.42
N ILE A 235 11.35 16.24 6.71
CA ILE A 235 9.93 15.89 6.68
C ILE A 235 9.74 14.38 6.51
N ALA A 236 8.63 13.88 7.03
CA ALA A 236 8.16 12.52 6.83
C ALA A 236 6.67 12.51 6.51
N SER A 237 6.24 11.54 5.69
CA SER A 237 4.83 11.37 5.35
C SER A 237 4.37 9.94 5.44
N THR A 238 3.13 9.76 5.90
CA THR A 238 2.47 8.46 6.08
C THR A 238 1.04 8.48 5.52
N GLY A 239 0.46 7.31 5.26
CA GLY A 239 -0.96 7.17 4.94
C GLY A 239 -1.76 6.63 6.14
N LEU A 240 -2.95 7.17 6.40
CA LEU A 240 -3.76 6.82 7.57
C LEU A 240 -4.67 5.59 7.40
N ASP A 241 -4.54 4.87 6.30
CA ASP A 241 -5.32 3.66 5.98
C ASP A 241 -4.54 2.35 6.12
N LYS A 242 -3.37 2.37 6.79
CA LYS A 242 -2.50 1.19 6.85
C LYS A 242 -2.07 0.86 8.28
N TYR A 243 -2.24 -0.41 8.61
CA TYR A 243 -1.53 -1.17 9.64
C TYR A 243 -1.64 -0.53 11.03
N GLY A 244 -2.76 -0.77 11.72
CA GLY A 244 -3.05 -0.24 13.05
C GLY A 244 -3.76 1.11 13.04
N THR A 245 -3.72 1.86 11.94
CA THR A 245 -4.65 2.99 11.71
C THR A 245 -5.87 2.52 10.92
N ILE A 246 -7.03 3.09 11.23
CA ILE A 246 -8.34 2.72 10.67
C ILE A 246 -9.00 3.87 9.90
N GLY A 247 -8.24 4.91 9.60
CA GLY A 247 -8.76 6.14 9.04
C GLY A 247 -9.12 6.03 7.55
N PRO A 248 -9.78 7.08 7.02
CA PRO A 248 -9.94 7.23 5.59
C PRO A 248 -8.58 7.30 4.91
N ARG A 249 -8.55 7.02 3.60
CA ARG A 249 -7.31 7.01 2.81
C ARG A 249 -6.81 8.43 2.56
N LEU A 250 -6.20 9.01 3.59
CA LEU A 250 -5.60 10.34 3.64
C LEU A 250 -4.09 10.23 3.87
N GLY A 251 -3.38 11.32 3.60
CA GLY A 251 -1.97 11.48 3.93
C GLY A 251 -1.78 12.37 5.15
N LEU A 252 -0.81 12.05 5.99
CA LEU A 252 -0.27 12.92 7.02
C LEU A 252 1.18 13.22 6.66
N LEU A 253 1.58 14.49 6.74
CA LEU A 253 2.98 14.91 6.61
C LEU A 253 3.33 15.74 7.83
N ALA A 254 4.52 15.54 8.38
CA ALA A 254 5.04 16.35 9.48
C ALA A 254 6.55 16.60 9.29
N GLY A 255 7.07 17.64 9.94
CA GLY A 255 8.49 18.00 9.91
C GLY A 255 8.71 19.46 10.29
N ASP A 256 9.81 20.07 9.86
CA ASP A 256 10.15 21.47 10.19
C ASP A 256 8.97 22.43 9.94
N ALA A 257 8.61 23.22 10.95
CA ALA A 257 7.38 24.02 10.91
C ALA A 257 7.35 25.04 9.76
N ARG A 258 8.50 25.62 9.38
CA ARG A 258 8.55 26.58 8.26
C ARG A 258 8.37 25.85 6.93
N LEU A 259 9.07 24.72 6.75
CA LEU A 259 8.93 23.91 5.55
C LEU A 259 7.50 23.36 5.39
N VAL A 260 6.86 22.93 6.48
CA VAL A 260 5.47 22.47 6.47
C VAL A 260 4.52 23.61 6.09
N ALA A 261 4.76 24.85 6.52
CA ALA A 261 3.96 26.01 6.12
C ALA A 261 4.07 26.31 4.62
N ASP A 262 5.27 26.24 4.03
CA ASP A 262 5.48 26.43 2.58
C ASP A 262 4.78 25.32 1.76
N ILE A 263 4.89 24.08 2.25
CA ILE A 263 4.20 22.91 1.69
C ILE A 263 2.68 23.08 1.79
N GLN A 264 2.19 23.61 2.91
CA GLN A 264 0.77 23.87 3.12
C GLN A 264 0.24 24.91 2.15
N ALA A 265 0.92 26.04 1.97
CA ALA A 265 0.53 27.05 0.99
C ALA A 265 0.41 26.43 -0.42
N THR A 266 1.44 25.69 -0.85
CA THR A 266 1.45 24.99 -2.14
C THR A 266 0.30 23.98 -2.26
N ALA A 267 -0.02 23.26 -1.19
CA ALA A 267 -1.10 22.28 -1.19
C ALA A 267 -2.48 22.90 -1.38
N PHE A 268 -2.74 24.04 -0.73
CA PHE A 268 -3.99 24.79 -0.88
C PHE A 268 -4.13 25.42 -2.27
N GLU A 269 -3.03 25.92 -2.86
CA GLU A 269 -3.03 26.42 -4.25
C GLU A 269 -3.44 25.34 -5.26
N LEU A 270 -3.15 24.07 -4.96
CA LEU A 270 -3.47 22.92 -5.81
C LEU A 270 -4.79 22.22 -5.42
N GLY A 271 -5.42 22.59 -4.30
CA GLY A 271 -6.62 21.94 -3.78
C GLY A 271 -6.40 20.46 -3.42
N VAL A 272 -5.23 20.14 -2.84
CA VAL A 272 -4.84 18.75 -2.51
C VAL A 272 -4.75 18.46 -1.01
N GLU A 273 -5.10 19.42 -0.18
CA GLU A 273 -5.29 19.27 1.26
C GLU A 273 -6.39 18.24 1.59
N ALA A 274 -6.36 17.67 2.79
CA ALA A 274 -7.50 16.91 3.28
C ALA A 274 -8.62 17.86 3.70
N ARG A 275 -9.84 17.61 3.19
CA ARG A 275 -11.03 18.36 3.60
C ARG A 275 -11.29 18.21 5.11
N PRO A 276 -11.44 19.30 5.88
CA PRO A 276 -11.59 19.23 7.33
C PRO A 276 -12.81 18.43 7.83
N MET A 277 -13.87 18.27 7.04
CA MET A 277 -15.00 17.38 7.36
C MET A 277 -14.59 15.92 7.64
N LEU A 278 -13.39 15.51 7.22
CA LEU A 278 -12.84 14.18 7.49
C LEU A 278 -12.02 14.09 8.79
N TYR A 279 -11.74 15.22 9.45
CA TYR A 279 -10.92 15.28 10.66
C TYR A 279 -11.46 14.45 11.83
N PRO A 280 -12.79 14.35 12.07
CA PRO A 280 -13.30 13.48 13.15
C PRO A 280 -12.82 12.02 13.00
N ALA A 281 -12.87 11.46 11.79
CA ALA A 281 -12.39 10.09 11.54
C ALA A 281 -10.86 9.97 11.64
N VAL A 282 -10.12 11.02 11.27
CA VAL A 282 -8.66 11.06 11.44
C VAL A 282 -8.28 11.08 12.92
N VAL A 283 -8.88 11.97 13.69
CA VAL A 283 -8.66 12.09 15.14
C VAL A 283 -9.00 10.77 15.81
N HIS A 284 -10.12 10.14 15.46
CA HIS A 284 -10.47 8.83 15.98
C HIS A 284 -9.41 7.79 15.65
N SER A 285 -8.99 7.69 14.38
CA SER A 285 -7.98 6.74 13.94
C SER A 285 -6.63 6.91 14.64
N LEU A 286 -6.19 8.15 14.86
CA LEU A 286 -4.91 8.44 15.53
C LEU A 286 -5.03 8.22 17.05
N ALA A 287 -6.15 8.61 17.66
CA ALA A 287 -6.37 8.45 19.10
C ALA A 287 -6.46 6.99 19.55
N GLN A 288 -6.93 6.08 18.68
CA GLN A 288 -6.99 4.64 18.98
C GLN A 288 -5.72 3.89 18.60
N TYR A 289 -4.74 4.54 17.95
CA TYR A 289 -3.56 3.85 17.45
C TYR A 289 -2.74 3.26 18.60
N ASP A 290 -2.43 1.97 18.50
CA ASP A 290 -1.58 1.22 19.42
C ASP A 290 -0.59 0.36 18.62
N PRO A 291 0.73 0.46 18.84
CA PRO A 291 1.71 -0.45 18.25
C PRO A 291 1.39 -1.94 18.49
N GLN A 292 0.78 -2.29 19.63
CA GLN A 292 0.38 -3.66 19.89
C GLN A 292 -0.64 -4.18 18.88
N ARG A 293 -1.57 -3.33 18.43
CA ARG A 293 -2.51 -3.69 17.36
C ARG A 293 -1.78 -4.11 16.09
N VAL A 294 -0.69 -3.44 15.72
CA VAL A 294 0.12 -3.82 14.55
C VAL A 294 0.75 -5.20 14.73
N ARG A 295 1.24 -5.51 15.94
CA ARG A 295 1.78 -6.84 16.27
C ARG A 295 0.72 -7.91 16.17
N ASP A 296 -0.47 -7.67 16.72
CA ASP A 296 -1.59 -8.62 16.67
C ASP A 296 -2.00 -8.92 15.22
N LEU A 297 -2.04 -7.88 14.37
CA LEU A 297 -2.32 -8.02 12.93
C LEU A 297 -1.26 -8.88 12.22
N VAL A 298 0.01 -8.75 12.59
CA VAL A 298 1.11 -9.56 12.03
C VAL A 298 1.05 -10.99 12.56
N THR A 299 0.82 -11.18 13.86
CA THR A 299 0.67 -12.51 14.47
C THR A 299 -0.47 -13.29 13.82
N SER A 300 -1.65 -12.69 13.65
CA SER A 300 -2.76 -13.35 12.95
C SER A 300 -2.45 -13.63 11.47
N THR A 301 -1.62 -12.80 10.83
CA THR A 301 -1.10 -13.08 9.49
C THR A 301 -0.13 -14.27 9.49
N GLN A 302 0.71 -14.41 10.51
CA GLN A 302 1.62 -15.56 10.64
C GLN A 302 0.87 -16.85 10.92
N GLU A 303 -0.21 -16.81 11.69
CA GLU A 303 -1.09 -17.97 11.93
C GLU A 303 -1.63 -18.57 10.63
N ILE A 304 -2.19 -17.74 9.73
CA ILE A 304 -2.64 -18.23 8.42
C ILE A 304 -1.46 -18.70 7.56
N THR A 305 -0.28 -18.08 7.71
CA THR A 305 0.90 -18.36 6.89
C THR A 305 1.42 -19.77 7.17
N GLU A 306 1.46 -20.17 8.43
CA GLU A 306 1.85 -21.53 8.82
C GLU A 306 0.89 -22.58 8.27
N VAL A 307 -0.43 -22.33 8.32
CA VAL A 307 -1.43 -23.22 7.73
C VAL A 307 -1.30 -23.24 6.19
N MET A 308 -1.06 -22.10 5.56
CA MET A 308 -0.83 -22.05 4.11
C MET A 308 0.41 -22.83 3.71
N LYS A 309 1.51 -22.74 4.48
CA LYS A 309 2.74 -23.51 4.21
C LYS A 309 2.51 -25.01 4.35
N SER A 310 1.72 -25.45 5.34
CA SER A 310 1.39 -26.87 5.48
C SER A 310 0.56 -27.38 4.30
N ARG A 311 -0.29 -26.52 3.70
CA ARG A 311 -1.15 -26.87 2.56
C ARG A 311 -0.48 -26.76 1.20
N PHE A 312 0.28 -25.69 0.96
CA PHE A 312 0.80 -25.32 -0.36
C PHE A 312 2.34 -25.39 -0.45
N GLY A 313 3.03 -25.69 0.65
CA GLY A 313 4.48 -25.87 0.68
C GLY A 313 5.26 -24.65 0.19
N ASN A 314 6.19 -24.87 -0.73
CA ASN A 314 7.09 -23.84 -1.27
C ASN A 314 6.41 -22.79 -2.17
N ARG A 315 5.10 -22.91 -2.42
CA ARG A 315 4.30 -21.92 -3.16
C ARG A 315 3.98 -20.68 -2.33
N VAL A 316 4.12 -20.76 -1.01
CA VAL A 316 3.90 -19.64 -0.09
C VAL A 316 5.20 -18.88 0.08
N LEU A 317 5.23 -17.62 -0.38
CA LEU A 317 6.32 -16.71 -0.05
C LEU A 317 5.94 -15.91 1.19
N GLU A 318 6.75 -16.02 2.23
CA GLU A 318 6.63 -15.27 3.48
C GLU A 318 7.62 -14.11 3.52
N THR A 319 7.18 -12.99 4.11
CA THR A 319 8.03 -11.91 4.59
C THR A 319 7.84 -11.79 6.11
N PRO A 320 8.64 -10.99 6.83
CA PRO A 320 8.46 -10.84 8.28
C PRO A 320 7.06 -10.39 8.72
N VAL A 321 6.28 -9.75 7.84
CA VAL A 321 4.96 -9.16 8.15
C VAL A 321 3.82 -9.57 7.22
N THR A 322 4.09 -10.33 6.16
CA THR A 322 3.10 -10.75 5.15
C THR A 322 3.36 -12.15 4.62
N ALA A 323 2.36 -12.73 3.96
CA ALA A 323 2.53 -13.86 3.06
C ALA A 323 1.89 -13.59 1.71
N GLN A 324 2.32 -14.34 0.69
CA GLN A 324 1.77 -14.21 -0.65
C GLN A 324 1.81 -15.52 -1.42
N LEU A 325 0.82 -15.69 -2.28
CA LEU A 325 0.87 -16.63 -3.41
C LEU A 325 1.19 -15.82 -4.66
N LYS A 326 2.30 -16.13 -5.34
CA LYS A 326 2.64 -15.46 -6.60
C LYS A 326 1.60 -15.81 -7.68
N GLY A 327 1.37 -14.91 -8.62
CA GLY A 327 0.39 -15.16 -9.69
C GLY A 327 0.73 -16.40 -10.50
N GLU A 328 2.02 -16.66 -10.70
CA GLU A 328 2.53 -17.83 -11.42
C GLU A 328 2.25 -19.12 -10.65
N ASP A 329 2.39 -19.09 -9.32
CA ASP A 329 2.08 -20.24 -8.48
C ASP A 329 0.56 -20.49 -8.40
N ILE A 330 -0.26 -19.43 -8.36
CA ILE A 330 -1.73 -19.55 -8.43
C ILE A 330 -2.16 -20.19 -9.74
N LEU A 331 -1.60 -19.72 -10.86
CA LEU A 331 -1.89 -20.24 -12.20
C LEU A 331 -1.47 -21.70 -12.32
N GLU A 332 -0.26 -22.06 -11.90
CA GLU A 332 0.22 -23.46 -11.92
C GLU A 332 -0.65 -24.38 -11.06
N MET A 333 -0.98 -23.98 -9.83
CA MET A 333 -1.86 -24.78 -8.96
C MET A 333 -3.24 -25.01 -9.61
N ALA A 334 -3.82 -24.01 -10.26
CA ALA A 334 -5.09 -24.17 -10.97
C ALA A 334 -4.96 -25.07 -12.22
N MET A 335 -3.87 -24.93 -12.99
CA MET A 335 -3.58 -25.78 -14.14
C MET A 335 -3.36 -27.24 -13.76
N GLU A 336 -2.60 -27.49 -12.69
CA GLU A 336 -2.36 -28.84 -12.14
C GLU A 336 -3.67 -29.54 -11.77
N ARG A 337 -4.58 -28.83 -11.09
CA ARG A 337 -5.90 -29.38 -10.72
C ARG A 337 -6.84 -29.58 -11.92
N ALA A 338 -6.70 -28.74 -12.95
CA ALA A 338 -7.49 -28.85 -14.18
C ALA A 338 -6.91 -29.86 -15.19
N GLY A 339 -5.72 -30.39 -14.96
CA GLY A 339 -5.02 -31.26 -15.93
C GLY A 339 -4.58 -30.51 -17.20
N ILE A 340 -4.31 -29.21 -17.11
CA ILE A 340 -3.94 -28.34 -18.23
C ILE A 340 -2.42 -28.18 -18.30
N VAL A 341 -1.85 -28.39 -19.48
CA VAL A 341 -0.40 -28.23 -19.73
C VAL A 341 -0.07 -26.87 -20.33
N GLU A 342 -0.86 -26.43 -21.30
CA GLU A 342 -0.65 -25.13 -21.96
C GLU A 342 -1.31 -24.02 -21.17
N ARG A 343 -0.55 -22.94 -20.92
CA ARG A 343 -1.01 -21.80 -20.14
C ARG A 343 -2.25 -21.14 -20.78
N PRO A 344 -3.43 -21.15 -20.14
CA PRO A 344 -4.67 -20.63 -20.73
C PRO A 344 -4.92 -19.14 -20.45
N ALA A 345 -4.21 -18.55 -19.48
CA ALA A 345 -4.37 -17.16 -19.04
C ALA A 345 -3.05 -16.59 -18.51
N MET A 346 -2.99 -15.29 -18.24
CA MET A 346 -1.83 -14.67 -17.58
C MET A 346 -1.91 -14.84 -16.06
N PRO A 347 -0.76 -14.84 -15.34
CA PRO A 347 -0.71 -14.90 -13.88
C PRO A 347 -1.65 -13.93 -13.15
N ILE A 348 -1.74 -12.68 -13.63
CA ILE A 348 -2.64 -11.68 -13.04
C ILE A 348 -4.13 -12.05 -13.18
N GLU A 349 -4.50 -12.74 -14.25
CA GLU A 349 -5.88 -13.17 -14.53
C GLU A 349 -6.26 -14.37 -13.68
N ALA A 350 -5.33 -15.30 -13.46
CA ALA A 350 -5.50 -16.38 -12.50
C ALA A 350 -5.68 -15.85 -11.07
N THR A 351 -4.85 -14.89 -10.65
CA THR A 351 -5.02 -14.22 -9.34
C THR A 351 -6.36 -13.48 -9.23
N ALA A 352 -6.79 -12.81 -10.30
CA ALA A 352 -8.09 -12.17 -10.34
C ALA A 352 -9.23 -13.19 -10.20
N GLY A 353 -9.16 -14.32 -10.92
CA GLY A 353 -10.14 -15.40 -10.82
C GLY A 353 -10.20 -16.01 -9.41
N LEU A 354 -9.05 -16.27 -8.79
CA LEU A 354 -8.97 -16.73 -7.40
C LEU A 354 -9.62 -15.72 -6.44
N ALA A 355 -9.30 -14.43 -6.57
CA ALA A 355 -9.89 -13.39 -5.73
C ALA A 355 -11.42 -13.27 -5.91
N MET A 356 -11.92 -13.45 -7.14
CA MET A 356 -13.36 -13.45 -7.42
C MET A 356 -14.04 -14.69 -6.83
N ALA A 357 -13.42 -15.88 -6.93
CA ALA A 357 -13.93 -17.10 -6.28
C ALA A 357 -14.00 -16.94 -4.76
N MET A 358 -12.93 -16.45 -4.12
CA MET A 358 -12.89 -16.15 -2.70
C MET A 358 -14.01 -15.19 -2.26
N ALA A 359 -14.24 -14.12 -3.04
CA ALA A 359 -15.28 -13.13 -2.78
C ALA A 359 -16.70 -13.67 -3.03
N ARG A 360 -16.90 -14.51 -4.05
CA ARG A 360 -18.19 -15.09 -4.45
C ARG A 360 -18.63 -16.24 -3.58
N ASP A 361 -17.70 -17.10 -3.15
CA ASP A 361 -18.04 -18.36 -2.49
C ASP A 361 -17.89 -18.24 -0.97
N HIS A 362 -16.90 -17.46 -0.48
CA HIS A 362 -16.57 -17.39 0.94
C HIS A 362 -16.71 -16.00 1.58
N GLY A 363 -16.94 -14.96 0.78
CA GLY A 363 -17.15 -13.60 1.26
C GLY A 363 -15.84 -12.91 1.62
N ILE A 364 -14.71 -13.47 1.17
CA ILE A 364 -13.38 -12.96 1.46
C ILE A 364 -13.05 -11.84 0.48
N LEU A 365 -12.94 -10.62 0.99
CA LEU A 365 -12.44 -9.48 0.22
C LEU A 365 -10.92 -9.38 0.36
N SER A 366 -10.20 -9.69 -0.71
CA SER A 366 -8.73 -9.55 -0.77
C SER A 366 -8.31 -8.17 -1.30
N VAL A 367 -7.02 -7.84 -1.15
CA VAL A 367 -6.47 -6.56 -1.65
C VAL A 367 -6.56 -6.43 -3.17
N HIS A 368 -6.62 -7.55 -3.89
CA HIS A 368 -6.74 -7.56 -5.35
C HIS A 368 -8.04 -6.88 -5.84
N LEU A 369 -9.09 -6.88 -5.00
CA LEU A 369 -10.37 -6.21 -5.26
C LEU A 369 -10.48 -4.84 -4.56
N ALA A 370 -9.42 -4.39 -3.89
CA ALA A 370 -9.38 -3.11 -3.16
C ALA A 370 -8.36 -2.09 -3.72
N GLY A 371 -7.41 -2.51 -4.56
CA GLY A 371 -6.41 -1.64 -5.20
C GLY A 371 -6.43 -1.76 -6.72
N LEU A 372 -6.64 -0.66 -7.44
CA LEU A 372 -6.70 -0.63 -8.91
C LEU A 372 -5.69 0.34 -9.55
N PRO A 373 -4.97 -0.09 -10.62
CA PRO A 373 -4.72 -1.50 -10.93
C PRO A 373 -4.02 -2.18 -9.73
N PRO A 374 -4.09 -3.52 -9.59
CA PRO A 374 -3.30 -4.22 -8.59
C PRO A 374 -1.82 -3.81 -8.68
N GLY A 375 -1.15 -3.69 -7.54
CA GLY A 375 0.27 -3.33 -7.51
C GLY A 375 1.22 -4.49 -7.81
N THR A 376 0.69 -5.71 -7.92
CA THR A 376 1.42 -6.97 -8.13
C THR A 376 0.46 -8.01 -8.73
N SER A 377 1.02 -9.02 -9.40
CA SER A 377 0.28 -10.22 -9.83
C SER A 377 0.00 -11.18 -8.66
N ALA A 378 0.68 -11.04 -7.52
CA ALA A 378 0.50 -11.90 -6.37
C ALA A 378 -0.81 -11.63 -5.60
N LEU A 379 -1.37 -12.67 -4.97
CA LEU A 379 -2.37 -12.51 -3.93
C LEU A 379 -1.66 -12.33 -2.58
N LEU A 380 -1.80 -11.14 -1.98
CA LEU A 380 -1.19 -10.79 -0.70
C LEU A 380 -2.13 -11.09 0.47
N PHE A 381 -1.58 -11.71 1.51
CA PHE A 381 -2.19 -11.88 2.82
C PHE A 381 -1.36 -11.10 3.84
N LYS A 382 -1.98 -10.08 4.45
CA LYS A 382 -1.24 -9.11 5.25
C LYS A 382 -2.14 -8.44 6.28
N PHE A 383 -1.58 -8.15 7.43
CA PHE A 383 -2.23 -7.39 8.51
C PHE A 383 -3.69 -7.81 8.73
N ILE A 384 -3.90 -9.10 8.96
CA ILE A 384 -5.22 -9.69 9.14
C ILE A 384 -5.76 -9.33 10.53
N PRO A 385 -6.95 -8.71 10.63
CA PRO A 385 -7.60 -8.48 11.92
C PRO A 385 -7.95 -9.81 12.62
N PRO A 386 -7.43 -10.08 13.83
CA PRO A 386 -7.73 -11.30 14.58
C PRO A 386 -9.23 -11.52 14.78
N GLU A 387 -10.00 -10.43 15.00
CA GLU A 387 -11.44 -10.48 15.16
C GLU A 387 -12.17 -10.87 13.86
N THR A 388 -11.62 -10.49 12.70
CA THR A 388 -12.18 -10.89 11.40
C THR A 388 -11.86 -12.36 11.14
N LEU A 389 -10.63 -12.80 11.44
CA LEU A 389 -10.24 -14.20 11.34
C LEU A 389 -11.07 -15.09 12.28
N GLY A 390 -11.28 -14.66 13.52
CA GLY A 390 -12.10 -15.35 14.51
C GLY A 390 -13.56 -15.51 14.06
N ARG A 391 -14.19 -14.44 13.55
CA ARG A 391 -15.55 -14.49 12.98
C ARG A 391 -15.63 -15.39 11.75
N PHE A 392 -14.60 -15.40 10.92
CA PHE A 392 -14.53 -16.28 9.75
C PHE A 392 -14.48 -17.76 10.16
N GLY A 393 -13.85 -18.06 11.30
CA GLY A 393 -13.71 -19.40 11.87
C GLY A 393 -12.28 -19.90 11.97
N GLY A 394 -11.30 -18.99 12.01
CA GLY A 394 -9.89 -19.30 12.26
C GLY A 394 -9.06 -19.55 10.99
N ALA A 395 -7.75 -19.75 11.19
CA ALA A 395 -6.77 -19.91 10.13
C ALA A 395 -7.02 -21.12 9.22
N GLU A 396 -7.34 -22.29 9.79
CA GLU A 396 -7.66 -23.51 9.01
C GLU A 396 -8.82 -23.28 8.05
N ARG A 397 -9.94 -22.75 8.54
CA ARG A 397 -11.11 -22.47 7.70
C ARG A 397 -10.80 -21.43 6.62
N PHE A 398 -9.98 -20.42 6.94
CA PHE A 398 -9.53 -19.43 5.96
C PHE A 398 -8.70 -20.07 4.84
N VAL A 399 -7.74 -20.93 5.19
CA VAL A 399 -6.90 -21.60 4.20
C VAL A 399 -7.68 -22.63 3.40
N ASP A 400 -8.62 -23.37 4.01
CA ASP A 400 -9.53 -24.26 3.29
C ASP A 400 -10.39 -23.48 2.27
N ALA A 401 -10.83 -22.27 2.60
CA ALA A 401 -11.55 -21.41 1.66
C ALA A 401 -10.66 -20.94 0.49
N VAL A 402 -9.39 -20.63 0.74
CA VAL A 402 -8.42 -20.33 -0.34
C VAL A 402 -8.21 -21.57 -1.22
N ASP A 403 -8.04 -22.74 -0.62
CA ASP A 403 -7.84 -24.02 -1.29
C ASP A 403 -9.02 -24.38 -2.21
N GLN A 404 -10.25 -24.29 -1.70
CA GLN A 404 -11.49 -24.49 -2.47
C GLN A 404 -11.69 -23.44 -3.57
N SER A 405 -11.22 -22.22 -3.35
CA SER A 405 -11.25 -21.17 -4.38
C SER A 405 -10.27 -21.46 -5.52
N ILE A 406 -9.17 -22.18 -5.26
CA ILE A 406 -8.27 -22.69 -6.32
C ILE A 406 -8.98 -23.78 -7.14
N ASP A 407 -9.77 -24.66 -6.52
CA ASP A 407 -10.60 -25.64 -7.27
C ASP A 407 -11.62 -24.94 -8.18
N THR A 408 -12.26 -23.89 -7.66
CA THR A 408 -13.19 -23.07 -8.44
C THR A 408 -12.49 -22.41 -9.63
N LEU A 409 -11.30 -21.87 -9.42
CA LEU A 409 -10.48 -21.32 -10.50
C LEU A 409 -10.13 -22.42 -11.50
N ALA A 410 -9.66 -23.58 -11.05
CA ALA A 410 -9.29 -24.71 -11.90
C ALA A 410 -10.45 -25.18 -12.79
N ALA A 411 -11.68 -25.20 -12.26
CA ALA A 411 -12.87 -25.56 -13.02
C ALA A 411 -13.21 -24.55 -14.14
N ALA A 412 -12.75 -23.30 -14.04
CA ALA A 412 -13.03 -22.22 -15.00
C ALA A 412 -11.85 -21.90 -15.93
N ILE A 413 -10.61 -22.11 -15.49
CA ILE A 413 -9.40 -21.55 -16.12
C ILE A 413 -9.14 -22.09 -17.54
N GLY A 414 -9.64 -23.29 -17.86
CA GLY A 414 -9.52 -23.91 -19.19
C GLY A 414 -10.63 -23.54 -20.18
N ASP A 415 -11.71 -22.89 -19.72
CA ASP A 415 -12.81 -22.43 -20.57
C ASP A 415 -12.86 -20.89 -20.57
N PRO A 416 -12.50 -20.22 -21.68
CA PRO A 416 -12.55 -18.77 -21.78
C PRO A 416 -13.90 -18.14 -21.41
N ALA A 417 -15.02 -18.83 -21.66
CA ALA A 417 -16.34 -18.33 -21.28
C ALA A 417 -16.55 -18.41 -19.76
N ALA A 418 -16.19 -19.53 -19.14
CA ALA A 418 -16.28 -19.71 -17.69
C ALA A 418 -15.36 -18.74 -16.93
N LEU A 419 -14.11 -18.58 -17.37
CA LEU A 419 -13.20 -17.60 -16.77
C LEU A 419 -13.71 -16.17 -16.93
N ARG A 420 -14.27 -15.82 -18.10
CA ARG A 420 -14.87 -14.50 -18.32
C ARG A 420 -16.06 -14.26 -17.40
N SER A 421 -16.94 -15.25 -17.20
CA SER A 421 -18.06 -15.16 -16.26
C SER A 421 -17.55 -14.99 -14.81
N LEU A 422 -16.51 -15.73 -14.40
CA LEU A 422 -15.91 -15.57 -13.07
C LEU A 422 -15.33 -14.16 -12.86
N LEU A 423 -14.69 -13.57 -13.89
CA LEU A 423 -14.02 -12.27 -13.81
C LEU A 423 -14.98 -11.06 -13.92
N PHE A 424 -16.03 -11.17 -14.72
CA PHE A 424 -16.87 -10.02 -15.09
C PHE A 424 -18.37 -10.21 -14.84
N GLY A 425 -18.76 -11.41 -14.41
CA GLY A 425 -20.15 -11.83 -14.26
C GLY A 425 -20.72 -12.29 -15.59
N ASP A 426 -21.88 -12.92 -15.52
CA ASP A 426 -22.65 -13.20 -16.73
C ASP A 426 -23.07 -11.88 -17.36
N VAL A 427 -22.86 -11.74 -18.67
CA VAL A 427 -23.45 -10.63 -19.42
C VAL A 427 -24.95 -10.81 -19.30
N ALA A 428 -25.60 -9.93 -18.54
CA ALA A 428 -27.05 -9.85 -18.58
C ALA A 428 -27.43 -9.72 -20.06
N ALA A 429 -28.20 -10.68 -20.57
CA ALA A 429 -28.85 -10.50 -21.86
C ALA A 429 -29.65 -9.20 -21.75
N ALA A 430 -29.16 -8.17 -22.45
CA ALA A 430 -29.73 -6.83 -22.43
C ALA A 430 -31.17 -6.84 -22.97
#